data_AF-A0A7C6WK87-F1
#
_entry.id   AF-A0A7C6WK87-F1
#
_cell.length_a   1.000
_cell.length_b   1.000
_cell.length_c   1.000
_cell.angle_alpha   90.00
_cell.angle_beta   90.00
_cell.angle_gamma   90.00
#
_symmetry.space_group_name_H-M   'P 1'
#
loop_
_entity.id
_entity.type
_entity.pdbx_description
1 polymer ?
#
loop_
_entity_poly.entity_id
_entity_poly.type
_entity_poly.pdbx_seq_one_letter_code
_entity_poly.pdbx_strand_id
1 'polypeptide(L)'
;MKDLILAELKKYPIIAAVKNEEELRASLKTKCQIVFILYGDICNIEKIAEAISSADKLAIVHMDLIGGLSSSDVAVQYLVENTKVDGIISTKSSLLKKAHEEGLITVQRVFMIDSMSLNNLQYHIRHGHADFIEILPGVLPKAIKTIVNSSDIPIIAGGLVSDRDDVRIILEAGAMAVSTSNSELWSY
;
A
#
# COMPACT_ATOMS: atom_id res chain seq x y z
N MET A 1 8.71 2.45 12.92
CA MET A 1 7.39 2.34 12.26
C MET A 1 7.32 1.14 11.33
N LYS A 2 8.28 0.96 10.41
CA LYS A 2 8.37 -0.21 9.52
C LYS A 2 8.27 -1.55 10.25
N ASP A 3 9.06 -1.77 11.30
CA ASP A 3 9.05 -3.04 12.05
C ASP A 3 7.70 -3.35 12.71
N LEU A 4 6.95 -2.32 13.11
CA LEU A 4 5.60 -2.49 13.64
C LEU A 4 4.65 -2.99 12.54
N ILE A 5 4.68 -2.38 11.36
CA ILE A 5 3.94 -2.85 10.18
C ILE A 5 4.29 -4.30 9.85
N LEU A 6 5.58 -4.64 9.85
CA LEU A 6 6.04 -6.00 9.60
C LEU A 6 5.49 -7.01 10.61
N ALA A 7 5.46 -6.66 11.89
CA ALA A 7 4.92 -7.51 12.95
C ALA A 7 3.41 -7.71 12.79
N GLU A 8 2.68 -6.64 12.49
CA GLU A 8 1.23 -6.69 12.30
C GLU A 8 0.85 -7.48 11.06
N LEU A 9 1.54 -7.29 9.93
CA LEU A 9 1.30 -8.06 8.71
C LEU A 9 1.65 -9.54 8.86
N LYS A 10 2.62 -9.90 9.71
CA LYS A 10 2.89 -11.31 10.04
C LYS A 10 1.75 -11.96 10.84
N LYS A 11 0.99 -11.17 11.60
CA LYS A 11 -0.15 -11.65 12.40
C LYS A 11 -1.44 -11.65 11.59
N TYR A 12 -1.65 -10.62 10.78
CA TYR A 12 -2.83 -10.46 9.93
C TYR A 12 -2.40 -9.96 8.53
N PRO A 13 -2.23 -10.86 7.56
CA PRO A 13 -1.59 -10.55 6.28
C PRO A 13 -2.55 -9.93 5.26
N ILE A 14 -3.56 -9.19 5.71
CA ILE A 14 -4.53 -8.50 4.86
C ILE A 14 -4.49 -7.00 5.11
N ILE A 15 -4.43 -6.24 4.02
CA ILE A 15 -4.52 -4.79 3.99
C ILE A 15 -5.86 -4.42 3.35
N ALA A 16 -6.67 -3.63 4.07
CA ALA A 16 -7.94 -3.16 3.57
C ALA A 16 -7.72 -2.01 2.59
N ALA A 17 -8.00 -2.22 1.31
CA ALA A 17 -7.91 -1.17 0.29
C ALA A 17 -9.29 -0.54 0.06
N VAL A 18 -9.48 0.68 0.55
CA VAL A 18 -10.77 1.37 0.55
C VAL A 18 -10.86 2.36 -0.61
N LYS A 19 -12.00 2.37 -1.29
CA LYS A 19 -12.26 3.19 -2.49
C LYS A 19 -13.39 4.19 -2.31
N ASN A 20 -14.09 4.12 -1.17
CA ASN A 20 -15.21 4.99 -0.85
C ASN A 20 -15.42 5.03 0.67
N GLU A 21 -16.32 5.92 1.09
CA GLU A 21 -16.65 6.18 2.50
C GLU A 21 -17.31 4.98 3.20
N GLU A 22 -18.07 4.16 2.48
CA GLU A 22 -18.71 2.97 3.03
C GLU A 22 -17.64 1.91 3.39
N GLU A 23 -16.73 1.64 2.46
CA GLU A 23 -15.57 0.77 2.64
C GLU A 23 -14.65 1.26 3.74
N LEU A 24 -14.42 2.58 3.85
CA LEU A 24 -13.69 3.17 4.97
C LEU A 24 -14.32 2.76 6.30
N ARG A 25 -15.62 3.06 6.50
CA ARG A 25 -16.33 2.74 7.75
C ARG A 25 -16.36 1.25 8.06
N ALA A 26 -16.46 0.40 7.04
CA ALA A 26 -16.37 -1.04 7.20
C ALA A 26 -14.96 -1.47 7.67
N SER A 27 -13.90 -0.93 7.05
CA SER A 27 -12.52 -1.25 7.39
C SER A 27 -12.14 -0.90 8.83
N LEU A 28 -12.71 0.18 9.38
CA LEU A 28 -12.47 0.59 10.78
C LEU A 28 -12.92 -0.47 11.80
N LYS A 29 -13.88 -1.33 11.42
CA LYS A 29 -14.44 -2.38 12.30
C LYS A 29 -13.74 -3.73 12.14
N THR A 30 -12.78 -3.86 11.22
CA THR A 30 -12.08 -5.12 10.98
C THR A 30 -10.80 -5.24 11.79
N LYS A 31 -10.15 -6.41 11.72
CA LYS A 31 -8.83 -6.65 12.29
C LYS A 31 -7.68 -6.15 11.40
N CYS A 32 -7.97 -5.64 10.20
CA CYS A 32 -6.94 -5.07 9.33
C CYS A 32 -6.30 -3.88 10.05
N GLN A 33 -5.03 -3.99 10.37
CA GLN A 33 -4.30 -2.94 11.07
C GLN A 33 -3.89 -1.80 10.14
N ILE A 34 -3.82 -2.08 8.84
CA ILE A 34 -3.36 -1.17 7.80
C ILE A 34 -4.49 -0.98 6.80
N VAL A 35 -4.74 0.29 6.47
CA VAL A 35 -5.77 0.71 5.51
C VAL A 35 -5.10 1.49 4.38
N PHE A 36 -5.29 1.03 3.15
CA PHE A 36 -4.88 1.73 1.94
C PHE A 36 -6.03 2.63 1.47
N ILE A 37 -5.79 3.93 1.46
CA ILE A 37 -6.75 4.94 1.00
C ILE A 37 -6.55 5.12 -0.52
N LEU A 38 -7.51 4.66 -1.32
CA LEU A 38 -7.47 4.74 -2.78
C LEU A 38 -8.46 5.77 -3.35
N TYR A 39 -8.97 6.67 -2.51
CA TYR A 39 -9.94 7.70 -2.89
C TYR A 39 -9.76 8.96 -2.04
N GLY A 40 -10.43 10.03 -2.46
CA GLY A 40 -10.46 11.30 -1.73
C GLY A 40 -9.85 12.44 -2.53
N ASP A 41 -9.81 13.60 -1.89
CA ASP A 41 -9.29 14.84 -2.43
C ASP A 41 -8.66 15.67 -1.29
N ILE A 42 -8.00 16.75 -1.66
CA ILE A 42 -7.35 17.66 -0.72
C ILE A 42 -8.29 18.20 0.37
N CYS A 43 -9.61 18.27 0.13
CA CYS A 43 -10.58 18.81 1.08
C CYS A 43 -11.02 17.78 2.14
N ASN A 44 -10.90 16.48 1.86
CA ASN A 44 -11.37 15.41 2.75
C ASN A 44 -10.28 14.47 3.26
N ILE A 45 -9.08 14.48 2.67
CA ILE A 45 -8.03 13.53 3.02
C ILE A 45 -7.62 13.59 4.50
N GLU A 46 -7.60 14.79 5.09
CA GLU A 46 -7.35 14.99 6.52
C GLU A 46 -8.35 14.20 7.37
N LYS A 47 -9.65 14.31 7.06
CA LYS A 47 -10.73 13.63 7.80
C LYS A 47 -10.67 12.12 7.63
N ILE A 48 -10.35 11.64 6.42
CA ILE A 48 -10.20 10.21 6.13
C ILE A 48 -9.04 9.63 6.95
N ALA A 49 -7.88 10.28 6.92
CA ALA A 49 -6.70 9.88 7.67
C ALA A 49 -6.97 9.91 9.20
N GLU A 50 -7.63 10.96 9.69
CA GLU A 50 -7.98 11.08 11.09
C GLU A 50 -8.97 9.99 11.57
N ALA A 51 -9.94 9.61 10.74
CA ALA A 51 -10.87 8.53 11.07
C ALA A 51 -10.15 7.17 11.23
N ILE A 52 -9.13 6.91 10.41
CA ILE A 52 -8.31 5.69 10.48
C ILE A 52 -7.41 5.73 11.72
N SER A 53 -6.71 6.85 11.91
CA SER A 53 -5.83 7.06 13.07
C SER A 53 -6.60 6.96 14.40
N SER A 54 -7.82 7.51 14.47
CA SER A 54 -8.67 7.43 15.67
C SER A 54 -9.19 6.03 15.99
N ALA A 55 -9.11 5.10 15.04
CA ALA A 55 -9.42 3.69 15.25
C ALA A 55 -8.16 2.86 15.59
N ASP A 56 -7.05 3.52 15.94
CA ASP A 56 -5.74 2.94 16.19
C ASP A 56 -5.21 2.10 15.02
N LYS A 57 -5.50 2.53 13.78
CA LYS A 57 -5.06 1.88 12.53
C LYS A 57 -4.09 2.78 11.77
N LEU A 58 -3.30 2.16 10.89
CA LEU A 58 -2.33 2.87 10.06
C LEU A 58 -2.95 3.27 8.72
N ALA A 59 -2.85 4.56 8.39
CA ALA A 59 -3.42 5.15 7.21
C ALA A 59 -2.34 5.37 6.13
N ILE A 60 -2.42 4.61 5.03
CA ILE A 60 -1.48 4.74 3.91
C ILE A 60 -2.23 5.25 2.69
N VAL A 61 -1.90 6.46 2.24
CA VAL A 61 -2.63 7.15 1.17
C VAL A 61 -2.01 6.94 -0.19
N HIS A 62 -2.81 6.59 -1.19
CA HIS A 62 -2.36 6.62 -2.57
C HIS A 62 -2.38 8.04 -3.12
N MET A 63 -1.25 8.74 -3.00
CA MET A 63 -1.12 10.14 -3.35
C MET A 63 -1.49 10.42 -4.82
N ASP A 64 -1.17 9.51 -5.76
CA ASP A 64 -1.50 9.72 -7.18
C ASP A 64 -3.02 9.71 -7.48
N LEU A 65 -3.85 9.25 -6.54
CA LEU A 65 -5.31 9.17 -6.69
C LEU A 65 -6.06 10.30 -5.96
N ILE A 66 -5.36 11.13 -5.19
CA ILE A 66 -5.99 12.21 -4.43
C ILE A 66 -6.26 13.41 -5.33
N GLY A 67 -7.54 13.75 -5.48
CA GLY A 67 -7.97 14.92 -6.24
C GLY A 67 -7.37 16.22 -5.71
N GLY A 68 -6.83 17.05 -6.60
CA GLY A 68 -6.26 18.35 -6.26
C GLY A 68 -4.83 18.33 -5.72
N LEU A 69 -4.25 17.16 -5.41
CA LEU A 69 -2.83 17.06 -5.12
C LEU A 69 -2.02 16.92 -6.40
N SER A 70 -0.97 17.74 -6.51
CA SER A 70 0.02 17.62 -7.57
C SER A 70 1.06 16.55 -7.21
N SER A 71 1.76 16.04 -8.22
CA SER A 71 2.92 15.18 -7.99
C SER A 71 4.17 16.03 -7.73
N SER A 72 4.23 16.66 -6.56
CA SER A 72 5.35 17.50 -6.12
C SER A 72 5.74 17.23 -4.67
N ASP A 73 6.96 17.60 -4.31
CA ASP A 73 7.46 17.47 -2.95
C ASP A 73 6.62 18.28 -1.95
N VAL A 74 6.09 19.43 -2.37
CA VAL A 74 5.20 20.27 -1.56
C VAL A 74 3.90 19.54 -1.22
N ALA A 75 3.38 18.73 -2.15
CA ALA A 75 2.17 17.95 -1.88
C ALA A 75 2.44 16.80 -0.88
N VAL A 76 3.66 16.26 -0.84
CA VAL A 76 4.06 15.32 0.22
C VAL A 76 4.14 16.04 1.57
N GLN A 77 4.78 17.22 1.62
CA GLN A 77 4.86 18.03 2.84
C GLN A 77 3.48 18.42 3.36
N TYR A 78 2.56 18.80 2.46
CA TYR A 78 1.18 19.10 2.83
C TYR A 78 0.54 17.92 3.59
N LEU A 79 0.71 16.68 3.10
CA LEU A 79 0.19 15.50 3.79
C LEU A 79 0.81 15.31 5.18
N VAL A 80 2.12 15.50 5.30
CA VAL A 80 2.85 15.36 6.58
C VAL A 80 2.38 16.41 7.60
N GLU A 81 2.20 17.67 7.16
CA GLU A 81 1.90 18.79 8.06
C GLU A 81 0.42 18.89 8.42
N ASN A 82 -0.48 18.50 7.50
CA ASN A 82 -1.92 18.77 7.62
C ASN A 82 -2.77 17.52 7.81
N THR A 83 -2.18 16.32 7.77
CA THR A 83 -2.94 15.06 7.90
C THR A 83 -2.23 14.08 8.82
N LYS A 84 -2.96 13.07 9.30
CA LYS A 84 -2.42 11.98 10.13
C LYS A 84 -2.13 10.72 9.31
N VAL A 85 -1.56 10.88 8.12
CA VAL A 85 -1.15 9.72 7.32
C VAL A 85 0.16 9.15 7.85
N ASP A 86 0.25 7.82 7.89
CA ASP A 86 1.46 7.10 8.30
C ASP A 86 2.37 6.76 7.10
N GLY A 87 1.82 6.83 5.89
CA GLY A 87 2.54 6.47 4.69
C GLY A 87 1.87 6.89 3.40
N ILE A 88 2.62 6.76 2.30
CA ILE A 88 2.12 6.99 0.95
C ILE A 88 2.34 5.78 0.03
N ILE A 89 1.44 5.62 -0.94
CA ILE A 89 1.61 4.78 -2.11
C ILE A 89 1.77 5.69 -3.33
N SER A 90 2.78 5.42 -4.16
CA SER A 90 2.93 6.06 -5.45
C SER A 90 3.65 5.16 -6.44
N THR A 91 3.42 5.42 -7.72
CA THR A 91 4.21 4.86 -8.82
C THR A 91 5.50 5.66 -9.07
N LYS A 92 5.64 6.86 -8.50
CA LYS A 92 6.72 7.82 -8.80
C LYS A 92 7.79 7.79 -7.71
N SER A 93 9.00 7.37 -8.06
CA SER A 93 10.10 7.25 -7.10
C SER A 93 10.54 8.58 -6.48
N SER A 94 10.32 9.72 -7.16
CA SER A 94 10.61 11.05 -6.60
C SER A 94 9.74 11.37 -5.38
N LEU A 95 8.44 11.05 -5.45
CA LEU A 95 7.51 11.27 -4.33
C LEU A 95 7.84 10.34 -3.16
N LEU A 96 8.17 9.08 -3.44
CA LEU A 96 8.59 8.15 -2.40
C LEU A 96 9.88 8.59 -1.74
N LYS A 97 10.86 9.10 -2.50
CA LYS A 97 12.08 9.67 -1.92
C LYS A 97 11.74 10.79 -0.94
N LYS A 98 10.90 11.75 -1.35
CA LYS A 98 10.53 12.86 -0.48
C LYS A 98 9.78 12.38 0.77
N ALA A 99 8.84 11.45 0.62
CA ALA A 99 8.08 10.92 1.75
C ALA A 99 8.97 10.14 2.74
N HIS A 100 9.96 9.41 2.23
CA HIS A 100 10.95 8.74 3.06
C HIS A 100 11.79 9.74 3.87
N GLU A 101 12.21 10.86 3.25
CA GLU A 101 12.94 11.94 3.94
C GLU A 101 12.11 12.59 5.05
N GLU A 102 10.79 12.68 4.88
CA GLU A 102 9.85 13.18 5.89
C GLU A 102 9.44 12.11 6.93
N GLY A 103 9.99 10.90 6.85
CA GLY A 103 9.76 9.82 7.81
C GLY A 103 8.47 9.03 7.63
N LEU A 104 7.76 9.21 6.50
CA LEU A 104 6.58 8.43 6.14
C LEU A 104 6.97 7.04 5.61
N ILE A 105 6.08 6.07 5.81
CA ILE A 105 6.19 4.76 5.17
C ILE A 105 5.95 4.90 3.67
N THR A 106 6.80 4.26 2.87
CA THR A 106 6.72 4.35 1.41
C THR A 106 6.37 3.01 0.77
N VAL A 107 5.34 3.02 -0.06
CA VAL A 107 4.92 1.86 -0.85
C VAL A 107 5.07 2.18 -2.33
N GLN A 108 6.02 1.54 -2.99
CA GLN A 108 6.19 1.65 -4.44
C GLN A 108 5.19 0.72 -5.12
N ARG A 109 4.17 1.30 -5.78
CA ARG A 109 3.24 0.52 -6.60
C ARG A 109 3.85 0.24 -7.96
N VAL A 110 3.73 -1.00 -8.41
CA VAL A 110 4.18 -1.47 -9.72
C VAL A 110 3.08 -2.28 -10.40
N PHE A 111 2.81 -1.94 -11.65
CA PHE A 111 1.89 -2.69 -12.51
C PHE A 111 2.69 -3.70 -13.34
N MET A 112 2.37 -4.98 -13.15
CA MET A 112 2.94 -6.10 -13.88
C MET A 112 2.18 -6.32 -15.18
N ILE A 113 2.62 -5.61 -16.21
CA ILE A 113 2.03 -5.70 -17.54
C ILE A 113 2.86 -6.66 -18.41
N ASP A 114 4.18 -6.54 -18.31
CA ASP A 114 5.13 -7.25 -19.17
C ASP A 114 6.48 -7.51 -18.46
N SER A 115 7.42 -8.07 -19.21
CA SER A 115 8.79 -8.30 -18.73
C SER A 115 9.60 -7.01 -18.54
N MET A 116 9.27 -5.91 -19.23
CA MET A 116 9.92 -4.62 -19.00
C MET A 116 9.58 -4.07 -17.61
N SER A 117 8.35 -4.29 -17.15
CA SER A 117 7.87 -3.94 -15.82
C SER A 117 8.71 -4.63 -14.72
N LEU A 118 9.06 -5.91 -14.91
CA LEU A 118 9.96 -6.66 -14.01
C LEU A 118 11.37 -6.04 -13.95
N ASN A 119 11.94 -5.71 -15.11
CA ASN A 119 13.29 -5.17 -15.19
C ASN A 119 13.40 -3.78 -14.55
N ASN A 120 12.40 -2.91 -14.80
CA ASN A 120 12.33 -1.59 -14.19
C ASN A 120 12.19 -1.71 -12.67
N LEU A 121 11.34 -2.62 -12.18
CA LEU A 121 11.20 -2.88 -10.76
C LEU A 121 12.54 -3.21 -10.11
N GLN A 122 13.36 -4.08 -10.70
CA GLN A 122 14.69 -4.38 -10.15
C GLN A 122 15.61 -3.16 -10.08
N TYR A 123 15.53 -2.26 -11.06
CA TYR A 123 16.28 -1.00 -11.00
C TYR A 123 15.79 -0.12 -9.84
N HIS A 124 14.47 -0.01 -9.66
CA HIS A 124 13.86 0.74 -8.57
C HIS A 124 14.12 0.11 -7.19
N ILE A 125 14.18 -1.21 -7.07
CA ILE A 125 14.56 -1.89 -5.82
C ILE A 125 15.96 -1.47 -5.38
N ARG A 126 16.91 -1.45 -6.32
CA ARG A 126 18.32 -1.16 -6.02
C ARG A 126 18.60 0.31 -5.71
N HIS A 127 17.81 1.23 -6.25
CA HIS A 127 18.07 2.68 -6.17
C HIS A 127 16.91 3.46 -5.54
N GLY A 128 15.90 2.77 -5.03
CA GLY A 128 14.68 3.37 -4.52
C GLY A 128 14.72 3.58 -3.01
N HIS A 129 13.71 4.31 -2.54
CA HIS A 129 13.47 4.61 -1.13
C HIS A 129 12.19 3.94 -0.62
N ALA A 130 11.81 2.81 -1.22
CA ALA A 130 10.57 2.12 -0.93
C ALA A 130 10.74 1.19 0.28
N ASP A 131 9.87 1.32 1.27
CA ASP A 131 9.81 0.39 2.40
C ASP A 131 9.10 -0.92 2.04
N PHE A 132 8.13 -0.83 1.13
CA PHE A 132 7.34 -1.92 0.60
C PHE A 132 7.16 -1.75 -0.91
N ILE A 133 6.92 -2.86 -1.60
CA ILE A 133 6.55 -2.85 -3.02
C ILE A 133 5.18 -3.49 -3.15
N GLU A 134 4.24 -2.77 -3.75
CA GLU A 134 2.92 -3.29 -4.06
C GLU A 134 2.86 -3.72 -5.54
N ILE A 135 2.61 -5.00 -5.78
CA ILE A 135 2.52 -5.59 -7.12
C ILE A 135 1.05 -5.79 -7.49
N LEU A 136 0.66 -5.20 -8.62
CA LEU A 136 -0.65 -5.40 -9.23
C LEU A 136 -0.51 -6.01 -10.63
N PRO A 137 -1.30 -7.02 -11.02
CA PRO A 137 -2.28 -7.72 -10.20
C PRO A 137 -1.65 -8.83 -9.33
N GLY A 138 -2.34 -9.18 -8.24
CA GLY A 138 -1.89 -10.17 -7.26
C GLY A 138 -2.00 -11.62 -7.76
N VAL A 139 -2.81 -11.86 -8.78
CA VAL A 139 -3.03 -13.20 -9.38
C VAL A 139 -1.85 -13.71 -10.24
N LEU A 140 -0.63 -13.21 -9.99
CA LEU A 140 0.61 -13.57 -10.69
C LEU A 140 1.64 -14.23 -9.75
N PRO A 141 1.34 -15.40 -9.15
CA PRO A 141 2.18 -16.00 -8.11
C PRO A 141 3.62 -16.30 -8.58
N LYS A 142 3.82 -16.63 -9.87
CA LYS A 142 5.17 -16.85 -10.43
C LYS A 142 6.01 -15.57 -10.45
N ALA A 143 5.39 -14.44 -10.80
CA ALA A 143 6.08 -13.15 -10.84
C ALA A 143 6.41 -12.68 -9.41
N ILE A 144 5.43 -12.79 -8.49
CA ILE A 144 5.61 -12.49 -7.07
C ILE A 144 6.79 -13.29 -6.50
N LYS A 145 6.80 -14.61 -6.68
CA LYS A 145 7.89 -15.47 -6.18
C LYS A 145 9.25 -15.11 -6.76
N THR A 146 9.31 -14.74 -8.03
CA THR A 146 10.56 -14.30 -8.67
C THR A 146 11.07 -13.02 -8.03
N ILE A 147 10.19 -12.05 -7.78
CA ILE A 147 10.55 -10.75 -7.20
C ILE A 147 10.98 -10.92 -5.75
N VAL A 148 10.21 -11.67 -4.94
CA VAL A 148 10.54 -11.97 -3.53
C VAL A 148 11.93 -12.59 -3.42
N ASN A 149 12.29 -13.52 -4.31
CA ASN A 149 13.62 -14.15 -4.30
C ASN A 149 14.76 -13.23 -4.76
N SER A 150 14.45 -12.05 -5.31
CA SER A 150 15.42 -11.11 -5.87
C SER A 150 15.44 -9.75 -5.16
N SER A 151 14.68 -9.60 -4.08
CA SER A 151 14.46 -8.34 -3.38
C SER A 151 14.49 -8.56 -1.87
N ASP A 152 15.26 -7.72 -1.16
CA ASP A 152 15.21 -7.65 0.30
C ASP A 152 14.05 -6.78 0.81
N ILE A 153 13.37 -6.07 -0.10
CA ILE A 153 12.21 -5.24 0.22
C ILE A 153 10.96 -6.12 0.28
N PRO A 154 10.16 -6.06 1.36
CA PRO A 154 8.90 -6.77 1.50
C PRO A 154 7.90 -6.48 0.38
N ILE A 155 7.25 -7.55 -0.10
CA ILE A 155 6.29 -7.49 -1.20
C ILE A 155 4.86 -7.59 -0.67
N ILE A 156 4.02 -6.63 -1.08
CA ILE A 156 2.56 -6.66 -0.96
C ILE A 156 2.02 -6.99 -2.35
N ALA A 157 1.05 -7.88 -2.44
CA ALA A 157 0.40 -8.20 -3.71
C ALA A 157 -1.08 -7.83 -3.63
N GLY A 158 -1.62 -7.25 -4.70
CA GLY A 158 -2.99 -6.77 -4.68
C GLY A 158 -3.62 -6.67 -6.05
N GLY A 159 -4.93 -6.43 -6.07
CA GLY A 159 -5.71 -6.36 -7.31
C GLY A 159 -6.05 -7.73 -7.90
N LEU A 160 -7.31 -7.86 -8.36
CA LEU A 160 -7.91 -9.09 -8.88
C LEU A 160 -7.95 -10.28 -7.91
N VAL A 161 -7.76 -10.04 -6.60
CA VAL A 161 -7.90 -11.04 -5.55
C VAL A 161 -9.38 -11.22 -5.24
N SER A 162 -9.92 -12.39 -5.57
CA SER A 162 -11.36 -12.63 -5.54
C SER A 162 -11.81 -13.47 -4.35
N ASP A 163 -10.98 -14.41 -3.90
CA ASP A 163 -11.34 -15.35 -2.83
C ASP A 163 -10.16 -15.68 -1.88
N ARG A 164 -10.43 -16.56 -0.91
CA ARG A 164 -9.43 -16.98 0.10
C ARG A 164 -8.32 -17.85 -0.50
N ASP A 165 -8.56 -18.54 -1.61
CA ASP A 165 -7.54 -19.35 -2.29
C ASP A 165 -6.53 -18.45 -3.00
N ASP A 166 -6.98 -17.37 -3.64
CA ASP A 166 -6.08 -16.34 -4.19
C ASP A 166 -5.15 -15.78 -3.10
N VAL A 167 -5.72 -15.42 -1.94
CA VAL A 167 -4.94 -14.93 -0.79
C VAL A 167 -3.88 -15.96 -0.38
N ARG A 168 -4.29 -17.23 -0.21
CA ARG A 168 -3.36 -18.30 0.18
C ARG A 168 -2.24 -18.47 -0.84
N ILE A 169 -2.55 -18.53 -2.13
CA ILE A 169 -1.58 -18.69 -3.22
C ILE A 169 -0.57 -17.54 -3.25
N ILE A 170 -1.03 -16.31 -3.02
CA ILE A 170 -0.19 -15.11 -2.97
C ILE A 170 0.79 -15.18 -1.79
N LEU A 171 0.32 -15.55 -0.61
CA LEU A 171 1.15 -15.68 0.59
C LEU A 171 2.15 -16.84 0.46
N GLU A 172 1.74 -17.97 -0.10
CA GLU A 172 2.62 -19.11 -0.41
C GLU A 172 3.70 -18.76 -1.44
N ALA A 173 3.43 -17.80 -2.35
CA ALA A 173 4.42 -17.28 -3.28
C ALA A 173 5.48 -16.39 -2.60
N GLY A 174 5.30 -16.05 -1.31
CA GLY A 174 6.23 -15.29 -0.50
C GLY A 174 5.88 -13.81 -0.34
N ALA A 175 4.70 -13.37 -0.79
CA ALA A 175 4.23 -12.03 -0.45
C ALA A 175 4.00 -11.92 1.07
N MET A 176 4.33 -10.77 1.63
CA MET A 176 4.15 -10.47 3.04
C MET A 176 2.68 -10.25 3.41
N ALA A 177 1.93 -9.64 2.50
CA ALA A 177 0.54 -9.30 2.71
C ALA A 177 -0.21 -9.19 1.39
N VAL A 178 -1.53 -9.25 1.48
CA VAL A 178 -2.45 -9.06 0.36
C VAL A 178 -3.24 -7.77 0.55
N SER A 179 -3.15 -6.84 -0.40
CA SER A 179 -4.03 -5.67 -0.45
C SER A 179 -5.26 -5.99 -1.31
N THR A 180 -6.45 -5.79 -0.75
CA THR A 180 -7.70 -6.08 -1.48
C THR A 180 -8.81 -5.13 -1.11
N SER A 181 -9.63 -4.80 -2.10
CA SER A 181 -10.89 -4.07 -1.89
C SER A 181 -12.10 -4.99 -1.74
N ASN A 182 -11.90 -6.31 -1.79
CA ASN A 182 -12.97 -7.26 -1.48
C ASN A 182 -13.12 -7.32 0.05
N SER A 183 -14.17 -6.70 0.57
CA SER A 183 -14.41 -6.58 2.01
C SER A 183 -14.68 -7.91 2.71
N GLU A 184 -15.13 -8.93 1.99
CA GLU A 184 -15.31 -10.29 2.54
C GLU A 184 -13.97 -10.88 2.99
N LEU A 185 -12.89 -10.57 2.25
CA LEU A 185 -11.54 -11.05 2.54
C LEU A 185 -10.86 -10.29 3.68
N TRP A 186 -11.40 -9.16 4.14
CA TRP A 186 -10.87 -8.45 5.32
C TRP A 186 -11.07 -9.22 6.62
N SER A 187 -11.81 -10.33 6.59
CA SER A 187 -12.03 -11.28 7.67
C SER A 187 -11.21 -12.58 7.56
N TYR A 188 -10.20 -12.61 6.68
CA TYR A 188 -9.36 -13.78 6.37
C TYR A 188 -8.93 -14.58 7.60
#